data_AF-A0A365XX06-F1
#
_entry.id   AF-A0A365XX06-F1
#
_cell.length_a   1.000
_cell.length_b   1.000
_cell.length_c   1.000
_cell.angle_alpha   90.00
_cell.angle_beta   90.00
_cell.angle_gamma   90.00
#
_symmetry.space_group_name_H-M   'P 1'
#
loop_
_entity.id
_entity.type
_entity.pdbx_description
1 polymer ?
#
loop_
_entity_poly.entity_id
_entity_poly.type
_entity_poly.pdbx_seq_one_letter_code
_entity_poly.pdbx_strand_id
1 'polypeptide(L)'
;MKTISQKTAYIASLATGLLLIFIGVRFFLAPLHAEADYGIQTGLSSNFAFCYIKGIRDMATGILTLVLLLNKEFRSLGWLMLCMGIVPVTDFLIVLNSAYHQSSHLYPHLTAVLICLTVGPYYLYTTKNSTMQKVTPAQ
;
A
#
# COMPACT_ATOMS: atom_id res chain seq x y z
N MET A 1 3.24 -26.90 6.22
CA MET A 1 2.19 -26.02 6.78
C MET A 1 2.64 -24.57 6.60
N LYS A 2 1.82 -23.68 6.04
CA LYS A 2 2.19 -22.25 5.95
C LYS A 2 2.34 -21.69 7.36
N THR A 3 3.46 -21.01 7.65
CA THR A 3 3.69 -20.43 8.98
C THR A 3 2.67 -19.31 9.26
N ILE A 4 2.41 -19.02 10.53
CA ILE A 4 1.50 -17.91 10.92
C ILE A 4 1.93 -16.61 10.24
N SER A 5 3.24 -16.31 10.21
CA SER A 5 3.79 -15.14 9.53
C SER A 5 3.49 -15.11 8.02
N GLN A 6 3.54 -16.26 7.32
CA GLN A 6 3.19 -16.31 5.90
C GLN A 6 1.72 -15.96 5.66
N LYS A 7 0.82 -16.46 6.52
CA LYS A 7 -0.60 -16.14 6.43
C LYS A 7 -0.84 -14.65 6.71
N THR A 8 -0.22 -14.09 7.75
CA THR A 8 -0.34 -12.68 8.09
C THR A 8 0.14 -11.77 6.97
N ALA A 9 1.34 -12.02 6.42
CA ALA A 9 1.88 -11.23 5.30
C ALA A 9 0.98 -11.29 4.06
N TYR A 10 0.44 -12.48 3.75
CA TYR A 10 -0.49 -12.66 2.63
C TYR A 10 -1.79 -11.88 2.82
N ILE A 11 -2.41 -11.98 4.00
CA ILE A 11 -3.66 -11.26 4.31
C ILE A 11 -3.43 -9.75 4.31
N ALA A 12 -2.32 -9.28 4.90
CA ALA A 12 -1.95 -7.88 4.89
C ALA A 12 -1.80 -7.36 3.45
N SER A 13 -1.08 -8.08 2.58
CA SER A 13 -0.92 -7.72 1.17
C SER A 13 -2.23 -7.70 0.40
N LEU A 14 -3.10 -8.68 0.65
CA LEU A 14 -4.44 -8.75 0.04
C LEU A 14 -5.29 -7.55 0.46
N ALA A 15 -5.32 -7.26 1.76
CA ALA A 15 -6.03 -6.11 2.30
C ALA A 15 -5.47 -4.79 1.74
N THR A 16 -4.15 -4.62 1.68
CA THR A 16 -3.51 -3.44 1.08
C THR A 16 -3.94 -3.25 -0.38
N GLY A 17 -3.87 -4.30 -1.20
CA GLY A 17 -4.27 -4.22 -2.60
C GLY A 17 -5.74 -3.84 -2.78
N LEU A 18 -6.64 -4.45 -2.02
CA LEU A 18 -8.07 -4.15 -2.05
C LEU A 18 -8.39 -2.73 -1.54
N LEU A 19 -7.77 -2.31 -0.44
CA LEU A 19 -7.97 -0.97 0.12
C LEU A 19 -7.46 0.12 -0.82
N LEU A 20 -6.33 -0.07 -1.49
CA LEU A 20 -5.84 0.88 -2.49
C LEU A 20 -6.78 1.01 -3.69
N ILE A 21 -7.36 -0.10 -4.16
CA ILE A 21 -8.40 -0.06 -5.20
C ILE A 21 -9.63 0.70 -4.69
N PHE A 22 -10.09 0.40 -3.48
CA PHE A 22 -11.23 1.08 -2.86
C PHE A 22 -10.99 2.60 -2.74
N ILE A 23 -9.84 3.01 -2.21
CA ILE A 23 -9.44 4.42 -2.08
C ILE A 23 -9.39 5.08 -3.46
N GLY A 24 -8.74 4.42 -4.43
CA GLY A 24 -8.61 4.93 -5.79
C GLY A 24 -9.96 5.16 -6.46
N VAL A 25 -10.87 4.18 -6.39
CA VAL A 25 -12.25 4.30 -6.88
C VAL A 25 -13.00 5.43 -6.17
N ARG A 26 -12.82 5.59 -4.86
CA ARG A 26 -13.47 6.65 -4.09
C ARG A 26 -13.08 8.05 -4.56
N PHE A 27 -11.83 8.26 -4.96
CA PHE A 27 -11.38 9.53 -5.55
C PHE A 27 -12.03 9.85 -6.91
N PHE A 28 -12.58 8.86 -7.62
CA PHE A 28 -13.38 9.09 -8.82
C PHE A 28 -14.85 9.38 -8.50
N LEU A 29 -15.43 8.60 -7.59
CA LEU A 29 -16.88 8.66 -7.31
C LEU A 29 -17.28 9.77 -6.34
N ALA A 30 -16.41 10.09 -5.39
CA ALA A 30 -16.68 11.06 -4.33
C ALA A 30 -15.41 11.84 -3.94
N PRO A 31 -14.80 12.61 -4.87
CA PRO A 31 -13.50 13.25 -4.68
C PRO A 31 -13.43 14.14 -3.44
N LEU A 32 -14.45 14.97 -3.18
CA LEU A 32 -14.49 15.85 -1.99
C LEU A 32 -14.45 15.05 -0.67
N HIS A 33 -15.21 13.96 -0.59
CA HIS A 33 -15.23 13.11 0.60
C HIS A 33 -13.95 12.30 0.75
N ALA A 34 -13.41 11.80 -0.37
CA ALA A 34 -12.15 11.07 -0.38
C ALA A 34 -11.00 11.94 0.10
N GLU A 35 -10.96 13.20 -0.35
CA GLU A 35 -9.97 14.20 0.03
C GLU A 35 -10.07 14.57 1.51
N ALA A 36 -11.27 14.89 2.00
CA ALA A 36 -11.51 15.23 3.39
C ALA A 36 -11.09 14.10 4.33
N ASP A 37 -11.47 12.86 4.01
CA ASP A 37 -11.10 11.67 4.79
C ASP A 37 -9.62 11.28 4.62
N TYR A 38 -8.95 11.72 3.55
CA TYR A 38 -7.50 11.61 3.41
C TYR A 38 -6.76 12.48 4.42
N GLY A 39 -7.42 13.53 4.92
CA GLY A 39 -6.88 14.51 5.84
C GLY A 39 -6.35 15.78 5.18
N ILE A 40 -6.76 16.08 3.95
CA ILE A 40 -6.43 17.32 3.25
C ILE A 40 -7.69 18.05 2.78
N GLN A 41 -7.60 19.35 2.56
CA GLN A 41 -8.65 20.17 1.97
C GLN A 41 -8.03 21.23 1.06
N THR A 42 -8.20 21.08 -0.24
CA THR A 42 -7.68 21.99 -1.28
C THR A 42 -8.63 23.14 -1.58
N GLY A 43 -9.88 23.07 -1.14
CA GLY A 43 -10.90 24.10 -1.35
C GLY A 43 -11.39 24.22 -2.80
N LEU A 44 -10.96 23.34 -3.70
CA LEU A 44 -11.30 23.35 -5.12
C LEU A 44 -12.50 22.42 -5.40
N SER A 45 -13.71 22.96 -5.27
CA SER A 45 -14.96 22.19 -5.46
C SER A 45 -15.36 21.97 -6.93
N SER A 46 -14.69 22.62 -7.88
CA SER A 46 -15.01 22.56 -9.31
C SER A 46 -13.95 21.90 -10.19
N ASN A 47 -12.76 21.60 -9.65
CA ASN A 47 -11.67 20.98 -10.40
C ASN A 47 -11.07 19.79 -9.65
N PHE A 48 -11.50 18.59 -10.05
CA PHE A 48 -11.07 17.32 -9.44
C PHE A 48 -9.94 16.61 -10.21
N ALA A 49 -9.27 17.28 -11.15
CA ALA A 49 -8.23 16.66 -11.96
C ALA A 49 -7.13 15.98 -11.10
N PHE A 50 -6.67 16.65 -10.04
CA PHE A 50 -5.70 16.07 -9.11
C PHE A 50 -6.26 14.91 -8.29
N CYS A 51 -7.54 14.97 -7.89
CA CYS A 51 -8.21 13.85 -7.24
C CYS A 51 -8.23 12.62 -8.16
N TYR A 52 -8.55 12.79 -9.45
CA TYR A 52 -8.55 11.68 -10.41
C TYR A 52 -7.15 11.14 -10.69
N ILE A 53 -6.13 12.01 -10.80
CA ILE A 53 -4.73 11.60 -10.94
C ILE A 53 -4.26 10.80 -9.72
N LYS A 54 -4.65 11.21 -8.52
CA LYS A 54 -4.39 10.43 -7.30
C LYS A 54 -5.13 9.10 -7.34
N GLY A 55 -6.43 9.14 -7.63
CA GLY A 55 -7.30 7.98 -7.65
C GLY A 55 -6.80 6.86 -8.58
N ILE A 56 -6.37 7.21 -9.80
CA ILE A 56 -5.86 6.20 -10.74
C ILE A 56 -4.54 5.57 -10.25
N ARG A 57 -3.67 6.34 -9.57
CA ARG A 57 -2.39 5.83 -9.06
C ARG A 57 -2.60 4.85 -7.91
N ASP A 58 -3.50 5.17 -6.99
CA ASP A 58 -3.83 4.28 -5.87
C ASP A 58 -4.49 3.00 -6.41
N MET A 59 -5.46 3.15 -7.32
CA MET A 59 -6.13 2.00 -7.95
C MET A 59 -5.15 1.10 -8.71
N ALA A 60 -4.30 1.66 -9.57
CA ALA A 60 -3.32 0.91 -10.34
C ALA A 60 -2.30 0.19 -9.44
N THR A 61 -1.84 0.85 -8.37
CA THR A 61 -0.93 0.25 -7.38
C THR A 61 -1.60 -0.91 -6.65
N GLY A 62 -2.87 -0.75 -6.27
CA GLY A 62 -3.65 -1.81 -5.65
C GLY A 62 -3.82 -3.02 -6.58
N ILE A 63 -4.16 -2.78 -7.85
CA ILE A 63 -4.26 -3.84 -8.87
C ILE A 63 -2.92 -4.57 -9.03
N LEU A 64 -1.81 -3.85 -9.20
CA LEU A 64 -0.49 -4.45 -9.33
C LEU A 64 -0.10 -5.28 -8.10
N THR A 65 -0.41 -4.79 -6.90
CA THR A 65 -0.21 -5.51 -5.64
C THR A 65 -0.95 -6.85 -5.65
N LEU A 66 -2.22 -6.86 -6.05
CA LEU A 66 -3.02 -8.09 -6.16
C LEU A 66 -2.51 -9.03 -7.25
N VAL A 67 -2.14 -8.51 -8.41
CA VAL A 67 -1.58 -9.30 -9.52
C VAL A 67 -0.31 -10.03 -9.07
N LEU A 68 0.62 -9.34 -8.41
CA LEU A 68 1.85 -9.98 -7.92
C LEU A 68 1.55 -11.00 -6.81
N LEU A 69 0.63 -10.67 -5.90
CA LEU A 69 0.25 -11.57 -4.79
C LEU A 69 -0.40 -12.86 -5.30
N LEU A 70 -1.36 -12.76 -6.22
CA LEU A 70 -2.11 -13.90 -6.76
C LEU A 70 -1.25 -14.78 -7.67
N ASN A 71 -0.31 -14.18 -8.42
CA ASN A 71 0.68 -14.91 -9.20
C ASN A 71 1.83 -15.48 -8.35
N LYS A 72 1.85 -15.24 -7.03
CA LYS A 72 2.90 -15.68 -6.10
C LYS A 72 4.29 -15.12 -6.42
N GLU A 73 4.33 -13.96 -7.07
CA GLU A 73 5.56 -13.20 -7.39
C GLU A 73 6.04 -12.41 -6.15
N PHE A 74 6.29 -13.13 -5.05
CA PHE A 74 6.52 -12.53 -3.74
C PHE A 74 7.77 -11.66 -3.67
N ARG A 75 8.83 -11.98 -4.42
CA ARG A 75 10.05 -11.16 -4.42
C ARG A 75 9.78 -9.78 -5.04
N SER A 76 9.08 -9.75 -6.17
CA SER A 76 8.66 -8.53 -6.84
C SER A 76 7.67 -7.74 -5.97
N LEU A 77 6.73 -8.43 -5.33
CA LEU A 77 5.81 -7.82 -4.36
C LEU A 77 6.54 -7.19 -3.17
N GLY A 78 7.58 -7.84 -2.66
CA GLY A 78 8.40 -7.33 -1.57
C GLY A 78 9.10 -6.01 -1.92
N TRP A 79 9.68 -5.93 -3.13
CA TRP A 79 10.25 -4.69 -3.64
C TRP A 79 9.19 -3.62 -3.90
N LEU A 80 8.05 -4.00 -4.49
CA LEU A 80 6.92 -3.09 -4.69
C LEU A 80 6.50 -2.45 -3.37
N MET A 81 6.33 -3.23 -2.30
CA MET A 81 5.95 -2.72 -0.98
C MET A 81 6.97 -1.74 -0.41
N LEU A 82 8.27 -2.01 -0.54
CA LEU A 82 9.31 -1.11 -0.05
C LEU A 82 9.37 0.20 -0.84
N CYS A 83 9.36 0.12 -2.18
CA CYS A 83 9.39 1.31 -3.03
C CYS A 83 8.12 2.14 -2.87
N MET A 84 6.94 1.50 -2.89
CA MET A 84 5.67 2.19 -2.72
C MET A 84 5.45 2.68 -1.29
N GLY A 85 6.17 2.16 -0.29
CA GLY A 85 6.17 2.66 1.08
C GLY A 85 6.60 4.13 1.21
N ILE A 86 7.33 4.67 0.21
CA ILE A 86 7.67 6.10 0.13
C ILE A 86 6.40 6.97 0.04
N VAL A 87 5.35 6.47 -0.62
CA VAL A 87 4.08 7.18 -0.82
C VAL A 87 3.38 7.46 0.52
N PRO A 88 3.01 6.46 1.35
CA PRO A 88 2.36 6.72 2.62
C PRO A 88 3.26 7.46 3.63
N VAL A 89 4.59 7.37 3.53
CA VAL A 89 5.49 8.24 4.32
C VAL A 89 5.28 9.70 3.93
N THR A 90 5.26 9.99 2.63
CA THR A 90 5.07 11.34 2.12
C THR A 90 3.67 11.85 2.42
N ASP A 91 2.65 11.00 2.26
CA ASP A 91 1.27 11.35 2.59
C ASP A 91 1.08 11.65 4.08
N PHE A 92 1.68 10.84 4.96
CA PHE A 92 1.69 11.11 6.39
C PHE A 92 2.27 12.50 6.69
N LEU A 93 3.41 12.84 6.08
CA LEU A 93 4.05 14.15 6.27
C LEU A 93 3.20 15.28 5.71
N ILE A 94 2.57 15.11 4.55
CA ILE A 94 1.67 16.12 3.98
C ILE A 94 0.48 16.37 4.89
N VAL A 95 -0.18 15.31 5.38
CA VAL A 95 -1.34 15.42 6.27
C VAL A 95 -0.94 16.07 7.60
N LEU A 96 0.17 15.65 8.19
CA LEU A 96 0.71 16.21 9.44
C LEU A 96 1.01 17.72 9.32
N ASN A 97 1.41 18.18 8.14
CA ASN A 97 1.69 19.60 7.91
C ASN A 97 0.47 20.39 7.40
N SER A 98 -0.69 19.76 7.25
CA SER A 98 -1.90 20.47 6.84
C SER A 98 -2.54 21.20 8.02
N ALA A 99 -3.04 22.42 7.77
CA ALA A 99 -3.46 23.37 8.81
C ALA A 99 -4.62 22.87 9.69
N TYR A 100 -5.43 21.92 9.21
CA TYR A 100 -6.66 21.49 9.86
C TYR A 100 -6.75 19.96 10.04
N HIS A 101 -5.62 19.23 9.99
CA HIS A 101 -5.69 17.78 10.14
C HIS A 101 -6.17 17.37 11.53
N GLN A 102 -6.94 16.29 11.57
CA GLN A 102 -7.20 15.53 12.79
C GLN A 102 -6.17 14.42 12.92
N SER A 103 -5.71 14.12 14.13
CA SER A 103 -4.73 13.06 14.38
C SER A 103 -5.23 11.68 13.91
N SER A 104 -6.54 11.47 13.87
CA SER A 104 -7.20 10.27 13.32
C SER A 104 -6.83 10.01 11.86
N HIS A 105 -6.61 11.05 11.06
CA HIS A 105 -6.26 10.94 9.64
C HIS A 105 -4.81 10.46 9.43
N LEU A 106 -3.97 10.50 10.46
CA LEU A 106 -2.58 10.03 10.38
C LEU A 106 -2.46 8.51 10.50
N TYR A 107 -3.40 7.84 11.17
CA TYR A 107 -3.32 6.40 11.45
C TYR A 107 -3.33 5.50 10.20
N PRO A 108 -4.15 5.77 9.16
CA PRO A 108 -4.11 4.96 7.94
C PRO A 108 -2.74 5.03 7.25
N HIS A 109 -2.15 6.24 7.17
CA HIS A 109 -0.83 6.44 6.56
C HIS A 109 0.26 5.72 7.36
N LEU A 110 0.29 5.90 8.68
CA LEU A 110 1.26 5.20 9.53
C LEU A 110 1.12 3.67 9.45
N THR A 111 -0.11 3.17 9.39
CA THR A 111 -0.38 1.73 9.23
C THR A 111 0.17 1.23 7.89
N ALA A 112 -0.04 1.96 6.80
CA ALA A 112 0.52 1.61 5.50
C ALA A 112 2.06 1.61 5.50
N VAL A 113 2.70 2.59 6.16
CA VAL A 113 4.16 2.61 6.35
C VAL A 113 4.64 1.36 7.08
N LEU A 114 4.00 1.00 8.20
CA LEU A 114 4.36 -0.18 8.98
C LEU A 114 4.18 -1.47 8.19
N ILE A 115 3.09 -1.61 7.42
CA ILE A 115 2.88 -2.77 6.54
C ILE A 115 4.00 -2.85 5.51
N CYS A 116 4.31 -1.77 4.80
CA CYS A 116 5.36 -1.75 3.79
C CYS A 116 6.74 -2.12 4.35
N LEU A 117 7.12 -1.54 5.49
CA LEU A 117 8.43 -1.75 6.13
C LEU A 117 8.56 -3.13 6.80
N THR A 118 7.46 -3.85 7.03
CA THR A 118 7.50 -5.18 7.64
C THR A 118 7.28 -6.29 6.62
N VAL A 119 6.21 -6.20 5.82
CA VAL A 119 5.82 -7.23 4.84
C VAL A 119 6.76 -7.24 3.63
N GLY A 120 7.26 -6.08 3.20
CA GLY A 120 8.22 -5.98 2.11
C GLY A 120 9.50 -6.79 2.38
N PRO A 121 10.26 -6.48 3.45
CA PRO A 121 11.45 -7.25 3.83
C PRO A 121 11.16 -8.73 4.11
N TYR A 122 9.99 -9.03 4.69
CA TYR A 122 9.58 -10.41 4.92
C TYR A 122 9.53 -11.23 3.63
N TYR A 123 8.92 -10.71 2.57
CA TYR A 123 8.91 -11.41 1.28
C TYR A 123 10.30 -11.53 0.64
N LEU A 124 11.15 -10.51 0.77
CA LEU A 124 12.53 -10.57 0.26
C LEU A 124 13.38 -11.61 0.99
N TYR A 125 13.25 -11.68 2.32
CA TYR A 125 13.97 -12.66 3.14
C TYR A 125 13.51 -14.09 2.84
N THR A 126 12.20 -14.33 2.82
CA THR A 126 11.65 -15.68 2.62
C THR A 126 11.93 -16.22 1.22
N THR A 127 11.86 -15.38 0.17
CA THR A 127 12.15 -15.80 -1.21
C THR A 127 13.64 -16.09 -1.44
N LYS A 128 14.55 -15.33 -0.81
CA LYS A 128 16.00 -15.63 -0.83
C LYS A 128 16.28 -17.02 -0.27
N ASN A 129 15.68 -17.34 0.88
CA ASN A 129 15.90 -18.62 1.55
C ASN A 129 15.35 -19.80 0.73
N SER A 130 14.18 -19.65 0.10
CA SER A 130 13.63 -20.67 -0.79
C SER A 130 14.52 -20.94 -2.01
N THR A 131 15.18 -19.91 -2.53
CA THR A 131 16.13 -20.05 -3.64
C THR A 131 17.38 -20.81 -3.20
N MET A 132 17.97 -20.44 -2.06
CA MET A 132 19.16 -21.12 -1.51
C MET A 132 18.92 -22.60 -1.24
N GLN A 133 17.78 -22.96 -0.64
CA GLN A 133 17.44 -24.35 -0.36
C GLN A 133 17.31 -25.21 -1.63
N LYS A 134 16.93 -24.61 -2.77
CA LYS A 134 16.80 -25.33 -4.04
C LYS A 134 18.15 -25.56 -4.74
N VAL A 135 19.17 -24.78 -4.40
CA VAL A 135 20.51 -24.83 -5.02
C VAL A 135 21.45 -25.78 -4.27
N THR A 136 21.30 -25.93 -2.96
CA THR A 136 22.07 -26.92 -2.19
C THR A 136 21.48 -28.32 -2.40
N PRO A 137 22.20 -29.29 -3.03
CA PRO A 137 21.73 -30.66 -3.13
C PRO A 137 21.57 -31.22 -1.71
N ALA A 138 20.48 -31.96 -1.45
CA ALA A 138 20.33 -32.71 -0.21
C ALA A 138 21.52 -33.65 -0.06
N GLN A 139 22.32 -33.45 0.99
CA GLN A 139 23.38 -34.37 1.40
C GLN A 139 22.76 -35.59 2.08
#